data_AF-A0A3M1QPM0-F1
#
_entry.id   AF-A0A3M1QPM0-F1
#
_cell.length_a   1.000
_cell.length_b   1.000
_cell.length_c   1.000
_cell.angle_alpha   90.00
_cell.angle_beta   90.00
_cell.angle_gamma   90.00
#
_symmetry.space_group_name_H-M   'P 1'
#
loop_
_entity.id
_entity.type
_entity.pdbx_description
1 polymer ?
#
loop_
_entity_poly.entity_id
_entity_poly.type
_entity_poly.pdbx_seq_one_letter_code
_entity_poly.pdbx_strand_id
1 'polypeptide(L)'
;MRRFLTLLWCACALPAGGVAGVIYETGFEQPEFFPGPFTQAGWQANSPSAAQGGSYQTQVVHSGSQALEIDASPIVGTGQFWRSTVFDPLAAGTPVVDVAWSMMLSAPSGVVDSEGWGLEVFDTSGRRIATMLVTMSGEVAVWRAQSDSVVATGS
;
A
#
# COMPACT_ATOMS: atom_id res chain seq x y z
N MET A 1 68.53 -6.57 15.58
CA MET A 1 67.27 -5.84 15.87
C MET A 1 66.27 -6.15 14.76
N ARG A 2 65.28 -7.04 15.01
CA ARG A 2 64.23 -7.40 14.04
C ARG A 2 63.05 -6.44 14.25
N ARG A 3 62.74 -5.62 13.24
CA ARG A 3 61.57 -4.73 13.24
C ARG A 3 60.36 -5.54 12.77
N PHE A 4 59.41 -5.78 13.67
CA PHE A 4 58.10 -6.32 13.34
C PHE A 4 57.29 -5.22 12.65
N LEU A 5 56.98 -5.43 11.36
CA LEU A 5 56.10 -4.57 10.59
C LEU A 5 54.67 -5.04 10.87
N THR A 6 53.97 -4.34 11.76
CA THR A 6 52.55 -4.62 12.05
C THR A 6 51.74 -4.10 10.87
N LEU A 7 51.28 -5.00 9.99
CA LEU A 7 50.31 -4.70 8.94
C LEU A 7 48.98 -4.33 9.61
N LEU A 8 48.66 -3.03 9.58
CA LEU A 8 47.37 -2.52 9.99
C LEU A 8 46.35 -2.95 8.92
N TRP A 9 45.61 -4.01 9.21
CA TRP A 9 44.49 -4.45 8.39
C TRP A 9 43.35 -3.44 8.61
N CYS A 10 43.17 -2.51 7.67
CA CYS A 10 41.92 -1.76 7.56
C CYS A 10 40.83 -2.76 7.17
N ALA A 11 40.16 -3.32 8.17
CA ALA A 11 38.88 -3.96 7.98
C ALA A 11 37.90 -2.87 7.53
N CYS A 12 37.75 -2.69 6.21
CA CYS A 12 36.64 -1.94 5.66
C CYS A 12 35.37 -2.67 6.09
N ALA A 13 34.76 -2.21 7.18
CA ALA A 13 33.40 -2.58 7.54
C ALA A 13 32.50 -2.02 6.43
N LEU A 14 32.30 -2.83 5.40
CA LEU A 14 31.24 -2.57 4.43
C LEU A 14 29.95 -2.48 5.24
N PRO A 15 29.17 -1.38 5.10
CA PRO A 15 27.86 -1.34 5.74
C PRO A 15 27.10 -2.56 5.24
N ALA A 16 26.62 -3.38 6.17
CA ALA A 16 25.71 -4.47 5.84
C ALA A 16 24.49 -3.80 5.20
N GLY A 17 24.41 -3.84 3.87
CA GLY A 17 23.24 -3.34 3.15
C GLY A 17 22.05 -4.14 3.65
N GLY A 18 21.09 -3.46 4.28
CA GLY A 18 19.83 -4.09 4.64
C GLY A 18 19.18 -4.64 3.38
N VAL A 19 18.82 -5.92 3.39
CA VAL A 19 18.06 -6.51 2.29
C VAL A 19 16.63 -6.03 2.45
N ALA A 20 16.10 -5.34 1.44
CA ALA A 20 14.68 -5.02 1.38
C ALA A 20 13.87 -6.31 1.41
N GLY A 21 12.97 -6.44 2.38
CA GLY A 21 12.07 -7.59 2.53
C GLY A 21 10.65 -7.22 2.13
N VAL A 22 9.90 -8.19 1.58
CA VAL A 22 8.46 -8.03 1.36
C VAL A 22 7.78 -8.06 2.72
N ILE A 23 7.22 -6.91 3.12
CA ILE A 23 6.50 -6.75 4.40
C ILE A 23 5.09 -7.32 4.28
N TYR A 24 4.45 -7.08 3.13
CA TYR A 24 3.11 -7.52 2.84
C TYR A 24 2.90 -7.57 1.33
N GLU A 25 2.22 -8.61 0.88
CA GLU A 25 1.70 -8.75 -0.47
C GLU A 25 0.32 -9.38 -0.32
N THR A 26 -0.69 -8.81 -0.97
CA THR A 26 -2.05 -9.35 -0.87
C THR A 26 -2.14 -10.69 -1.58
N GLY A 27 -1.48 -10.79 -2.74
CA GLY A 27 -1.55 -11.89 -3.68
C GLY A 27 -2.94 -12.09 -4.30
N PHE A 28 -4.02 -11.87 -3.55
CA PHE A 28 -5.38 -12.33 -3.87
C PHE A 28 -5.41 -13.78 -4.42
N GLU A 29 -4.43 -14.61 -4.03
CA GLU A 29 -4.26 -15.93 -4.61
C GLU A 29 -4.98 -17.01 -3.79
N GLN A 30 -5.29 -18.12 -4.45
CA GLN A 30 -5.75 -19.31 -3.76
C GLN A 30 -4.69 -19.84 -2.77
N PRO A 31 -5.10 -20.50 -1.66
CA PRO A 31 -6.47 -20.87 -1.30
C PRO A 31 -7.18 -19.86 -0.38
N GLU A 32 -6.55 -18.73 -0.05
CA GLU A 32 -7.07 -17.78 0.96
C GLU A 32 -8.29 -16.99 0.43
N PHE A 33 -8.37 -16.82 -0.89
CA PHE A 33 -9.40 -16.02 -1.56
C PHE A 33 -10.26 -16.86 -2.52
N PHE A 34 -11.58 -16.69 -2.38
CA PHE A 34 -12.57 -17.25 -3.29
C PHE A 34 -13.42 -16.14 -3.90
N PRO A 35 -13.82 -16.27 -5.18
CA PRO A 35 -14.72 -15.31 -5.81
C PRO A 35 -15.99 -15.10 -4.99
N GLY A 36 -16.36 -13.84 -4.77
CA GLY A 36 -17.48 -13.49 -3.89
C GLY A 36 -17.16 -12.36 -2.91
N PRO A 37 -17.92 -12.24 -1.81
CA PRO A 37 -17.81 -11.10 -0.90
C PRO A 37 -16.41 -10.90 -0.31
N PHE A 38 -16.02 -9.64 -0.13
CA PHE A 38 -14.69 -9.19 0.30
C PHE A 38 -14.24 -9.62 1.72
N THR A 39 -15.14 -10.11 2.59
CA THR A 39 -14.85 -10.31 4.03
C THR A 39 -14.03 -11.58 4.33
N GLN A 40 -12.93 -11.83 3.62
CA GLN A 40 -12.07 -13.01 3.75
C GLN A 40 -10.65 -12.60 4.20
N ALA A 41 -9.84 -13.58 4.62
CA ALA A 41 -8.39 -13.38 4.85
C ALA A 41 -7.99 -12.27 5.85
N GLY A 42 -8.88 -11.90 6.78
CA GLY A 42 -8.64 -10.83 7.76
C GLY A 42 -8.73 -9.41 7.20
N TRP A 43 -9.26 -9.24 5.98
CA TRP A 43 -9.61 -7.94 5.45
C TRP A 43 -10.86 -7.35 6.12
N GLN A 44 -10.88 -6.02 6.20
CA GLN A 44 -11.90 -5.24 6.89
C GLN A 44 -12.35 -4.06 6.02
N ALA A 45 -13.58 -3.60 6.26
CA ALA A 45 -14.14 -2.40 5.64
C ALA A 45 -14.67 -1.45 6.72
N ASN A 46 -14.64 -0.14 6.46
CA ASN A 46 -14.98 0.89 7.45
C ASN A 46 -16.49 1.06 7.66
N SER A 47 -17.30 0.47 6.80
CA SER A 47 -18.74 0.57 6.84
C SER A 47 -19.41 -0.65 6.20
N PRO A 48 -20.67 -0.94 6.55
CA PRO A 48 -21.43 -2.00 5.89
C PRO A 48 -21.60 -1.76 4.38
N SER A 49 -21.73 -0.51 3.94
CA SER A 49 -21.83 -0.14 2.53
C SER A 49 -20.53 -0.39 1.77
N ALA A 50 -19.38 -0.04 2.35
CA ALA A 50 -18.07 -0.41 1.79
C ALA A 50 -17.91 -1.94 1.70
N ALA A 51 -18.27 -2.68 2.75
CA ALA A 51 -18.20 -4.14 2.73
C ALA A 51 -19.04 -4.78 1.61
N GLN A 52 -20.18 -4.18 1.25
CA GLN A 52 -21.03 -4.64 0.13
C GLN A 52 -20.42 -4.33 -1.25
N GLY A 53 -19.63 -3.26 -1.36
CA GLY A 53 -18.97 -2.87 -2.61
C GLY A 53 -17.74 -3.73 -2.95
N GLY A 54 -17.12 -4.38 -1.97
CA GLY A 54 -15.94 -5.22 -2.20
C GLY A 54 -16.28 -6.65 -2.61
N SER A 55 -15.65 -7.15 -3.67
CA SER A 55 -15.69 -8.57 -4.03
C SER A 55 -14.40 -9.07 -4.68
N TYR A 56 -14.05 -10.34 -4.49
CA TYR A 56 -12.95 -10.99 -5.22
C TYR A 56 -13.45 -11.54 -6.55
N GLN A 57 -12.67 -11.34 -7.62
CA GLN A 57 -13.02 -11.75 -8.98
C GLN A 57 -11.81 -12.20 -9.80
N THR A 58 -12.05 -12.88 -10.92
CA THR A 58 -11.02 -13.54 -11.76
C THR A 58 -10.95 -13.01 -13.21
N GLN A 59 -11.73 -12.00 -13.56
CA GLN A 59 -11.87 -11.46 -14.92
C GLN A 59 -10.82 -10.40 -15.24
N VAL A 60 -10.61 -9.45 -14.33
CA VAL A 60 -9.66 -8.34 -14.52
C VAL A 60 -8.58 -8.45 -13.45
N VAL A 61 -7.45 -9.04 -13.81
CA VAL A 61 -6.35 -9.34 -12.87
C VAL A 61 -5.05 -8.83 -13.48
N HIS A 62 -4.29 -8.02 -12.74
CA HIS A 62 -2.99 -7.52 -13.19
C HIS A 62 -1.92 -8.63 -13.17
N SER A 63 -1.88 -9.38 -12.07
CA SER A 63 -0.94 -10.47 -11.82
C SER A 63 -1.65 -11.55 -11.01
N GLY A 64 -1.32 -12.82 -11.27
CA GLY A 64 -1.90 -13.94 -10.52
C GLY A 64 -3.25 -14.41 -11.07
N SER A 65 -4.14 -14.89 -10.20
CA SER A 65 -5.41 -15.52 -10.60
C SER A 65 -6.68 -14.76 -10.18
N GLN A 66 -6.58 -13.81 -9.25
CA GLN A 66 -7.72 -13.00 -8.78
C GLN A 66 -7.31 -11.57 -8.43
N ALA A 67 -8.31 -10.70 -8.31
CA ALA A 67 -8.15 -9.34 -7.81
C ALA A 67 -9.37 -8.93 -6.97
N LEU A 68 -9.18 -7.88 -6.17
CA LEU A 68 -10.28 -7.18 -5.51
C LEU A 68 -10.95 -6.22 -6.51
N GLU A 69 -12.24 -6.39 -6.72
CA GLU A 69 -13.13 -5.42 -7.35
C GLU A 69 -13.85 -4.61 -6.27
N ILE A 70 -13.96 -3.30 -6.50
CA ILE A 70 -14.69 -2.37 -5.65
C ILE A 70 -15.78 -1.72 -6.51
N ASP A 71 -17.02 -2.13 -6.30
CA ASP A 71 -18.19 -1.39 -6.76
C ASP A 71 -18.44 -0.23 -5.78
N ALA A 72 -18.34 0.99 -6.31
CA ALA A 72 -18.59 2.22 -5.56
C ALA A 72 -20.08 2.48 -5.33
N SER A 73 -20.97 1.87 -6.11
CA SER A 73 -22.41 2.18 -6.13
C SER A 73 -23.13 2.03 -4.79
N PRO A 74 -22.83 1.03 -3.93
CA PRO A 74 -23.45 0.94 -2.60
C PRO A 74 -22.75 1.82 -1.55
N ILE A 75 -21.58 2.40 -1.86
CA ILE A 75 -20.72 3.09 -0.89
C ILE A 75 -21.26 4.49 -0.61
N VAL A 76 -21.50 4.79 0.67
CA VAL A 76 -21.93 6.12 1.14
C VAL A 76 -20.75 6.79 1.82
N GLY A 77 -20.25 7.89 1.24
CA GLY A 77 -19.06 8.59 1.72
C GLY A 77 -17.76 7.88 1.31
N THR A 78 -16.75 7.88 2.19
CA THR A 78 -15.45 7.25 1.92
C THR A 78 -15.50 5.74 2.20
N GLY A 79 -15.22 4.93 1.19
CA GLY A 79 -14.98 3.48 1.36
C GLY A 79 -13.51 3.20 1.64
N GLN A 80 -13.21 2.52 2.75
CA GLN A 80 -11.86 2.05 3.07
C GLN A 80 -11.87 0.54 3.28
N PHE A 81 -10.84 -0.11 2.72
CA PHE A 81 -10.61 -1.55 2.75
C PHE A 81 -9.19 -1.78 3.23
N TRP A 82 -8.99 -2.53 4.31
CA TRP A 82 -7.65 -2.72 4.88
C TRP A 82 -7.45 -4.11 5.49
N ARG A 83 -6.17 -4.47 5.62
CA ARG A 83 -5.69 -5.57 6.45
C ARG A 83 -4.52 -5.04 7.26
N SER A 84 -4.53 -5.26 8.58
CA SER A 84 -3.41 -4.85 9.42
C SER A 84 -2.18 -5.71 9.16
N THR A 85 -1.00 -5.11 9.16
CA THR A 85 0.29 -5.80 9.18
C THR A 85 1.00 -5.56 10.51
N VAL A 86 1.86 -6.49 10.94
CA VAL A 86 2.61 -6.40 12.22
C VAL A 86 3.88 -5.55 12.06
N PHE A 87 3.96 -4.74 11.01
CA PHE A 87 5.13 -3.92 10.70
C PHE A 87 4.88 -2.45 11.01
N ASP A 88 5.75 -1.87 11.83
CA ASP A 88 5.81 -0.44 12.11
C ASP A 88 7.10 0.14 11.49
N PRO A 89 7.03 0.91 10.38
CA PRO A 89 8.21 1.44 9.71
C PRO A 89 9.03 2.39 10.59
N LEU A 90 8.37 3.09 11.52
CA LEU A 90 9.03 4.05 12.40
C LEU A 90 9.79 3.32 13.51
N ALA A 91 9.18 2.31 14.12
CA ALA A 91 9.82 1.51 15.16
C ALA A 91 10.97 0.63 14.61
N ALA A 92 10.88 0.16 13.36
CA ALA A 92 11.90 -0.65 12.72
C ALA A 92 13.20 0.11 12.38
N GLY A 93 13.20 1.45 12.48
CA GLY A 93 14.34 2.28 12.09
C GLY A 93 14.58 2.32 10.57
N THR A 94 13.65 1.76 9.79
CA THR A 94 13.69 1.71 8.32
C THR A 94 12.42 2.39 7.78
N PRO A 95 12.40 3.73 7.66
CA PRO A 95 11.20 4.48 7.32
C PRO A 95 10.82 4.38 5.84
N VAL A 96 11.66 3.74 5.02
CA VAL A 96 11.42 3.58 3.59
C VAL A 96 10.58 2.32 3.39
N VAL A 97 9.36 2.52 2.90
CA VAL A 97 8.47 1.45 2.45
C VAL A 97 8.21 1.70 0.97
N ASP A 98 8.57 0.73 0.14
CA ASP A 98 8.20 0.72 -1.27
C ASP A 98 6.83 0.07 -1.41
N VAL A 99 5.92 0.75 -2.11
CA VAL A 99 4.57 0.26 -2.37
C VAL A 99 4.37 0.16 -3.87
N ALA A 100 3.97 -1.03 -4.32
CA ALA A 100 3.53 -1.29 -5.67
C ALA A 100 2.08 -1.76 -5.64
N TRP A 101 1.25 -1.22 -6.53
CA TRP A 101 -0.15 -1.62 -6.69
C TRP A 101 -0.57 -1.37 -8.14
N SER A 102 -1.63 -2.04 -8.57
CA SER A 102 -2.22 -1.85 -9.90
C SER A 102 -3.72 -1.72 -9.76
N MET A 103 -4.29 -0.77 -10.50
CA MET A 103 -5.71 -0.46 -10.45
C MET A 103 -6.23 -0.17 -11.85
N MET A 104 -7.43 -0.66 -12.12
CA MET A 104 -8.24 -0.25 -13.25
C MET A 104 -9.42 0.56 -12.71
N LEU A 105 -9.62 1.76 -13.23
CA LEU A 105 -10.77 2.60 -12.90
C LEU A 105 -11.74 2.64 -14.08
N SER A 106 -13.01 2.39 -13.77
CA SER A 106 -14.11 2.54 -14.73
C SER A 106 -15.28 3.19 -14.02
N ALA A 107 -15.80 4.27 -14.59
CA ALA A 107 -17.05 4.88 -14.13
C ALA A 107 -18.12 4.76 -15.21
N PRO A 108 -19.36 4.39 -14.84
CA PRO A 108 -20.52 4.62 -15.69
C PRO A 108 -20.63 6.11 -16.06
N SER A 109 -21.22 6.39 -17.22
CA SER A 109 -21.49 7.77 -17.63
C SER A 109 -22.34 8.51 -16.59
N GLY A 110 -21.94 9.72 -16.22
CA GLY A 110 -22.72 10.59 -15.33
C GLY A 110 -22.46 10.43 -13.83
N VAL A 111 -21.46 9.63 -13.43
CA VAL A 111 -20.99 9.58 -12.04
C VAL A 111 -20.12 10.80 -11.73
N VAL A 112 -20.34 11.40 -10.56
CA VAL A 112 -19.55 12.51 -10.03
C VAL A 112 -18.18 11.99 -9.61
N ASP A 113 -17.13 12.73 -9.97
CA ASP A 113 -15.75 12.37 -9.63
C ASP A 113 -15.59 12.21 -8.12
N SER A 114 -14.87 11.18 -7.68
CA SER A 114 -14.45 11.06 -6.29
C SER A 114 -13.24 11.98 -6.06
N GLU A 115 -12.88 12.23 -4.79
CA GLU A 115 -11.61 12.91 -4.47
C GLU A 115 -10.37 12.07 -4.87
N GLY A 116 -10.58 10.81 -5.26
CA GLY A 116 -9.58 9.90 -5.78
C GLY A 116 -9.72 8.47 -5.27
N TRP A 117 -8.99 7.55 -5.89
CA TRP A 117 -8.94 6.14 -5.56
C TRP A 117 -7.50 5.71 -5.32
N GLY A 118 -7.24 4.98 -4.24
CA GLY A 118 -5.95 4.31 -4.12
C GLY A 118 -5.59 3.82 -2.74
N LEU A 119 -4.35 4.07 -2.36
CA LEU A 119 -3.72 3.43 -1.22
C LEU A 119 -3.35 4.46 -0.16
N GLU A 120 -3.65 4.09 1.08
CA GLU A 120 -3.27 4.83 2.28
C GLU A 120 -2.43 3.93 3.19
N VAL A 121 -1.40 4.50 3.79
CA VAL A 121 -0.54 3.84 4.79
C VAL A 121 -0.76 4.52 6.13
N PHE A 122 -0.97 3.74 7.18
CA PHE A 122 -1.17 4.20 8.55
C PHE A 122 -0.11 3.61 9.48
N ASP A 123 0.27 4.33 10.55
CA ASP A 123 1.03 3.75 11.65
C ASP A 123 0.13 2.94 12.60
N THR A 124 0.75 2.28 13.58
CA THR A 124 0.07 1.45 14.57
C THR A 124 -0.91 2.21 15.47
N SER A 125 -0.82 3.54 15.51
CA SER A 125 -1.76 4.41 16.24
C SER A 125 -2.98 4.83 15.41
N GLY A 126 -3.04 4.43 14.14
CA GLY A 126 -4.07 4.83 13.19
C GLY A 126 -3.84 6.20 12.57
N ARG A 127 -2.63 6.79 12.72
CA ARG A 127 -2.27 8.03 12.04
C ARG A 127 -1.80 7.71 10.63
N ARG A 128 -2.41 8.38 9.65
CA ARG A 128 -2.01 8.29 8.24
C ARG A 128 -0.56 8.78 8.08
N ILE A 129 0.27 8.05 7.35
CA ILE A 129 1.67 8.36 7.04
C ILE A 129 1.75 8.88 5.60
N ALA A 130 1.07 8.21 4.67
CA ALA A 130 1.13 8.53 3.25
C ALA A 130 -0.16 8.11 2.54
N THR A 131 -0.47 8.79 1.46
CA THR A 131 -1.60 8.52 0.58
C THR A 131 -1.17 8.71 -0.86
N MET A 132 -1.59 7.79 -1.72
CA MET A 132 -1.51 7.92 -3.17
C MET A 132 -2.89 7.66 -3.74
N LEU A 133 -3.45 8.65 -4.45
CA LEU A 133 -4.73 8.54 -5.13
C LEU A 133 -4.56 8.77 -6.63
N VAL A 134 -5.47 8.15 -7.39
CA VAL A 134 -5.69 8.39 -8.81
C VAL A 134 -7.12 8.89 -8.99
N THR A 135 -7.29 10.01 -9.67
CA THR A 135 -8.62 10.57 -10.00
C THR A 135 -9.21 9.89 -11.24
N MET A 136 -10.50 10.10 -11.52
CA MET A 136 -11.10 9.60 -12.76
C MET A 136 -10.55 10.28 -14.02
N SER A 137 -9.95 11.47 -13.89
CA SER A 137 -9.22 12.15 -14.98
C SER A 137 -7.83 11.57 -15.24
N GLY A 138 -7.37 10.62 -14.41
CA GLY A 138 -6.05 10.00 -14.52
C GLY A 138 -4.92 10.81 -13.87
N GLU A 139 -5.25 11.83 -13.07
CA GLU A 139 -4.26 12.55 -12.28
C GLU A 139 -3.82 11.71 -11.08
N VAL A 140 -2.51 11.71 -10.80
CA VAL A 140 -1.94 11.05 -9.62
C VAL A 140 -1.61 12.10 -8.58
N ALA A 141 -2.18 11.96 -7.39
CA ALA A 141 -1.92 12.82 -6.25
C ALA A 141 -1.27 12.02 -5.12
N VAL A 142 -0.17 12.56 -4.58
CA VAL A 142 0.57 11.95 -3.48
C VAL A 142 0.63 12.93 -2.32
N TRP A 143 0.14 12.49 -1.16
CA TRP A 143 0.25 13.23 0.09
C TRP A 143 1.13 12.46 1.05
N ARG A 144 2.04 13.18 1.69
CA ARG A 144 2.67 12.72 2.93
C ARG A 144 1.89 13.36 4.06
N ALA A 145 1.60 12.59 5.09
CA ALA A 145 1.15 13.17 6.33
C ALA A 145 2.29 14.00 6.89
N GLN A 146 2.20 15.31 6.66
CA GLN A 146 3.10 16.28 7.24
C GLN A 146 3.08 16.11 8.76
N SER A 147 4.26 15.98 9.38
CA SER A 147 4.55 16.90 10.48
C SER A 147 4.76 18.27 9.84
N ASP A 148 3.74 19.12 9.78
CA ASP A 148 3.78 20.51 9.29
C ASP A 148 4.90 20.91 8.26
N SER A 149 4.97 20.36 7.03
CA SER A 149 5.46 21.10 5.83
C SER A 149 5.21 20.40 4.47
N VAL A 150 4.38 21.00 3.59
CA VAL A 150 4.12 20.55 2.22
C VAL A 150 5.30 21.00 1.38
N VAL A 151 5.93 20.06 0.67
CA VAL A 151 6.62 20.38 -0.59
C VAL A 151 5.97 19.51 -1.65
N ALA A 152 5.02 20.12 -2.37
CA ALA A 152 4.56 19.60 -3.65
C ALA A 152 5.26 20.43 -4.72
N THR A 153 6.16 19.80 -5.45
CA THR A 153 6.60 20.27 -6.77
C THR A 153 6.48 19.08 -7.71
N GLY A 154 5.41 19.05 -8.51
CA GLY A 154 5.36 18.28 -9.75
C GLY A 154 5.54 19.27 -10.90
N SER A 155 6.57 19.02 -11.71
CA SER A 155 6.82 19.65 -13.01
C SER A 155 6.02 18.96 -14.10
#